data_AF-V6IUH2-F1
#
_entry.id   AF-V6IUH2-F1
#
_cell.length_a   1.000
_cell.length_b   1.000
_cell.length_c   1.000
_cell.angle_alpha   90.00
_cell.angle_beta   90.00
_cell.angle_gamma   90.00
#
_symmetry.space_group_name_H-M   'P 1'
#
loop_
_entity.id
_entity.type
_entity.pdbx_description
1 polymer ?
#
loop_
_entity_poly.entity_id
_entity_poly.type
_entity_poly.pdbx_seq_one_letter_code
_entity_poly.pdbx_strand_id
1 'polypeptide(L)' 'MIRNMYIIQYIDHSTAWHLDETVQIDAKRRKYKKGDVILVKDKKYVVIEDFTRLRVKHFQREINPLKPLISQIPNI' A
#
# COMPACT_ATOMS: atom_id res chain seq x y z
N MET A 1 17.79 -1.07 -2.59
CA MET A 1 17.48 -2.10 -3.62
C MET A 1 16.36 -1.54 -4.46
N ILE A 2 16.56 -1.41 -5.76
CA ILE A 2 15.51 -0.87 -6.65
C ILE A 2 14.45 -1.95 -6.90
N ARG A 3 13.18 -1.61 -6.72
CA ARG A 3 12.03 -2.49 -6.96
C ARG A 3 10.92 -1.78 -7.72
N ASN A 4 10.21 -2.54 -8.54
CA ASN A 4 8.99 -2.08 -9.19
C ASN A 4 7.81 -2.20 -8.21
N MET A 5 7.14 -1.08 -7.98
CA MET A 5 5.92 -0.97 -7.20
C MET A 5 4.74 -0.72 -8.15
N TYR A 6 3.62 -1.39 -7.87
CA TYR A 6 2.38 -1.30 -8.63
C TYR A 6 1.38 -0.54 -7.79
N ILE A 7 1.05 0.67 -8.25
CA ILE A 7 -0.02 1.49 -7.70
C ILE A 7 -1.31 0.99 -8.33
N ILE A 8 -2.22 0.48 -7.50
CA ILE A 8 -3.48 -0.09 -7.95
C ILE A 8 -4.60 0.80 -7.48
N GLN A 9 -5.45 1.22 -8.42
CA GLN A 9 -6.67 1.96 -8.15
C GLN A 9 -7.89 1.03 -8.19
N TYR A 10 -8.92 1.46 -7.47
CA TYR A 10 -10.23 0.82 -7.48
C TYR A 10 -11.03 1.41 -8.64
N ILE A 11 -11.54 0.57 -9.54
CA ILE A 11 -12.37 1.06 -10.65
C ILE A 11 -13.74 1.51 -10.12
N ASP A 12 -14.28 0.81 -9.13
CA ASP A 12 -15.52 1.17 -8.45
C ASP A 12 -15.65 0.34 -7.16
N HIS A 13 -16.61 0.65 -6.28
CA HIS A 13 -16.92 -0.11 -5.06
C HIS A 13 -17.09 -1.63 -5.26
N SER A 14 -17.25 -2.08 -6.51
CA SER A 14 -17.13 -3.48 -6.93
C SER A 14 -15.67 -3.85 -7.23
N THR A 15 -15.05 -4.62 -6.32
CA THR A 15 -13.97 -5.66 -6.41
C THR A 15 -12.92 -5.70 -7.54
N ALA A 16 -13.02 -4.91 -8.60
CA ALA A 16 -12.14 -4.89 -9.75
C ALA A 16 -10.96 -3.95 -9.51
N TRP A 17 -9.77 -4.52 -9.61
CA TRP A 17 -8.50 -3.84 -9.41
C TRP A 17 -7.92 -3.43 -10.77
N HIS A 18 -7.59 -2.15 -10.93
CA HIS A 18 -6.86 -1.68 -12.11
C HIS A 18 -5.49 -1.17 -11.74
N LEU A 19 -4.49 -1.56 -12.52
CA LEU A 19 -3.16 -1.01 -12.41
C LEU A 19 -3.19 0.43 -12.92
N ASP A 20 -2.93 1.37 -12.03
CA ASP A 20 -2.88 2.79 -12.36
C ASP A 20 -1.49 3.20 -12.82
N GLU A 21 -0.47 2.87 -12.02
CA GLU A 21 0.91 3.27 -12.31
C GLU A 21 1.91 2.20 -11.84
N THR A 22 3.03 2.07 -12.55
CA THR A 22 4.20 1.34 -12.05
C THR A 22 5.32 2.32 -11.77
N VAL A 23 5.84 2.31 -10.55
CA VAL A 23 6.91 3.21 -10.12
C VAL A 23 8.10 2.44 -9.57
N GLN A 24 9.30 2.91 -9.88
CA GLN A 24 10.50 2.39 -9.26
C GLN A 24 10.74 3.07 -7.92
N ILE A 25 10.93 2.26 -6.88
CA ILE A 25 11.25 2.75 -5.54
C ILE A 25 12.59 2.18 -5.10
N ASP A 26 13.36 2.98 -4.38
CA ASP A 26 14.48 2.44 -3.62
C ASP A 26 13.98 1.93 -2.28
N ALA A 27 13.81 0.61 -2.19
CA ALA A 27 13.38 -0.04 -0.98
C ALA A 27 14.59 -0.24 -0.05
N LYS A 28 14.56 0.41 1.11
CA LYS A 28 15.51 0.18 2.22
C LYS A 28 15.38 -1.22 2.83
N ARG A 29 14.19 -1.84 2.70
CA ARG A 29 13.86 -3.15 3.28
C ARG A 29 13.62 -4.20 2.19
N ARG A 30 14.05 -5.44 2.47
CA ARG A 30 13.90 -6.60 1.57
C ARG A 30 12.46 -7.12 1.46
N LYS A 31 11.58 -6.84 2.41
CA LYS A 31 10.17 -7.24 2.32
C LYS A 31 9.28 -6.32 3.13
N TYR A 32 8.12 -5.98 2.59
CA TYR A 32 7.04 -5.26 3.24
C TYR A 32 5.96 -6.25 3.68
N LYS A 33 5.29 -5.93 4.78
CA LYS A 33 4.15 -6.71 5.27
C LYS A 33 2.85 -6.09 4.76
N LYS A 34 1.82 -6.92 4.58
CA LYS A 34 0.45 -6.44 4.33
C LYS A 34 0.05 -5.46 5.44
N GLY A 35 -0.49 -4.31 5.05
CA GLY A 35 -0.85 -3.23 5.96
C GLY A 35 0.29 -2.27 6.32
N ASP A 36 1.52 -2.48 5.83
CA ASP A 36 2.57 -1.46 5.96
C ASP A 36 2.19 -0.21 5.18
N VAL A 37 2.53 0.97 5.72
CA VAL A 37 2.38 2.24 5.01
C VAL A 37 3.73 2.65 4.45
N ILE A 38 3.73 3.09 3.19
CA ILE A 38 4.89 3.62 2.49
C ILE A 38 4.56 4.98 1.89
N LEU A 39 5.59 5.80 1.67
CA LEU A 39 5.48 7.11 1.07
C LEU A 39 6.18 7.09 -0.29
N VAL A 40 5.47 7.47 -1.36
CA VAL A 40 6.01 7.55 -2.72
C VAL A 40 5.47 8.79 -3.41
N LYS A 41 6.35 9.65 -3.94
CA LYS A 41 6.00 10.94 -4.54
C LYS A 41 5.06 11.75 -3.62
N ASP A 42 5.39 11.80 -2.33
CA ASP A 42 4.62 12.45 -1.25
C ASP A 42 3.21 11.93 -1.01
N LYS A 43 2.82 10.84 -1.69
CA LYS A 43 1.55 10.14 -1.48
C LYS A 43 1.75 8.92 -0.61
N LYS A 44 0.84 8.69 0.33
CA LYS A 44 0.86 7.51 1.21
C LYS A 44 0.13 6.36 0.53
N TYR A 45 0.71 5.17 0.63
CA TYR A 45 0.11 3.94 0.13
C TYR A 45 0.19 2.84 1.19
N VAL A 46 -0.83 1.97 1.22
CA VAL A 46 -0.84 0.76 2.04
C VAL A 46 -0.43 -0.43 1.19
N VAL A 47 0.50 -1.23 1.71
CA VAL A 47 0.94 -2.48 1.10
C VAL A 47 -0.17 -3.52 1.20
N ILE A 48 -0.53 -4.09 0.05
CA ILE A 48 -1.46 -5.21 -0.06
C ILE A 48 -0.68 -6.52 -0.02
N GLU A 49 0.39 -6.60 -0.80
CA GLU A 49 1.26 -7.77 -0.93
C GLU A 49 2.67 -7.37 -1.39
N ASP A 50 3.66 -8.18 -1.00
CA ASP A 50 5.04 -8.06 -1.45
C ASP A 50 5.62 -9.45 -1.75
N PHE A 51 5.54 -9.83 -3.03
CA PHE A 51 6.13 -11.05 -3.58
C PHE A 51 7.28 -10.69 -4.52
N THR A 52 7.15 -10.98 -5.81
CA THR A 52 8.08 -10.52 -6.86
C THR A 52 7.99 -9.01 -7.07
N ARG A 53 6.84 -8.41 -6.71
CA ARG A 53 6.45 -7.04 -6.96
C ARG A 53 5.70 -6.51 -5.74
N LEU A 54 5.83 -5.21 -5.46
CA LEU A 54 5.13 -4.57 -4.35
C LEU A 54 3.81 -4.01 -4.85
N ARG A 55 2.67 -4.56 -4.42
CA ARG A 55 1.34 -4.02 -4.76
C ARG A 55 0.81 -3.19 -3.61
N VAL A 56 0.37 -1.97 -3.93
CA VAL A 56 -0.12 -1.03 -2.93
C VAL A 56 -1.43 -0.36 -3.35
N LYS A 57 -2.19 0.10 -2.36
CA LYS A 57 -3.42 0.90 -2.52
C LYS A 57 -3.19 2.31 -1.99
N HIS A 58 -3.76 3.31 -2.64
CA HIS A 58 -3.71 4.69 -2.15
C HIS A 58 -4.34 4.81 -0.75
N PHE A 59 -3.63 5.46 0.16
CA PHE A 59 -4.02 5.61 1.57
C PHE A 59 -4.60 7.01 1.82
N GLN A 60 -5.87 7.20 1.46
CA GLN A 60 -6.56 8.50 1.58
C GLN A 60 -7.16 8.77 2.95
N ARG A 61 -7.31 7.74 3.80
CA ARG A 61 -7.96 7.84 5.11
C ARG A 61 -6.95 7.55 6.20
N GLU A 62 -7.19 8.06 7.40
CA GLU A 62 -6.35 7.82 8.58
C GLU A 62 -6.43 6.37 9.08
N ILE A 63 -7.49 5.64 8.70
CA ILE A 63 -7.73 4.26 9.09
C ILE A 63 -7.32 3.31 7.96
N ASN A 64 -6.38 2.43 8.24
CA ASN A 64 -5.91 1.37 7.36
C ASN A 64 -6.88 0.19 7.39
N PRO A 65 -7.62 -0.09 6.30
CA PRO A 65 -8.60 -1.17 6.28
C PRO A 65 -7.96 -2.57 6.31
N LEU A 66 -6.64 -2.68 6.14
CA LEU A 66 -5.91 -3.95 6.17
C LEU A 66 -5.33 -4.29 7.54
N LYS A 67 -5.54 -3.43 8.54
CA LYS A 67 -5.17 -3.67 9.93
C LYS A 67 -6.43 -3.60 10.81
N PRO A 68 -6.52 -4.40 11.88
CA PRO A 68 -7.66 -4.32 12.80
C PRO A 68 -7.75 -2.92 13.42
N LEU A 69 -8.96 -2.35 13.52
CA LEU A 69 -9.20 -1.03 14.10
C LEU A 69 -8.61 -0.89 15.51
N ILE A 70 -8.72 -1.94 16.33
CA ILE A 70 -8.15 -2.01 17.69
C ILE A 70 -6.64 -1.74 17.71
N SER A 71 -5.91 -2.06 16.65
CA SER A 71 -4.46 -1.81 16.57
C SER A 71 -4.09 -0.38 16.12
N GLN A 72 -5.09 0.44 15.79
CA GLN A 72 -4.91 1.79 15.21
C GLN A 72 -5.55 2.89 16.05
N ILE A 73 -6.49 2.53 16.91
CA ILE A 73 -7.04 3.44 17.91
C ILE A 73 -6.04 3.45 19.08
N PRO A 74 -5.46 4.60 19.44
CA PRO A 74 -4.63 4.67 20.64
C PRO A 74 -5.49 4.26 21.83
N ASN A 75 -5.02 3.30 22.64
CA ASN A 75 -5.68 2.93 23.89
C ASN A 75 -5.95 4.21 24.68
N ILE A 76 -7.23 4.45 24.97
CA ILE A 76 -7.68 5.50 25.88
C ILE A 76 -7.46 5.00 27.30
#